data_AF-A0A9X9MEB3-F1
#
_entry.id   AF-A0A9X9MEB3-F1
#
_cell.length_a   1.000
_cell.length_b   1.000
_cell.length_c   1.000
_cell.angle_alpha   90.00
_cell.angle_beta   90.00
_cell.angle_gamma   90.00
#
_symmetry.space_group_name_H-M   'P 1'
#
loop_
_entity.id
_entity.type
_entity.pdbx_description
1 polymer ?
#
loop_
_entity_poly.entity_id
_entity_poly.type
_entity_poly.pdbx_seq_one_letter_code
_entity_poly.pdbx_strand_id
1 'polypeptide(L)'
;MTPCGRKTNSSGSILAFVVGIRDAIRAHQALVNKNIQHGDISDGNIILIDPTPDKDCHGLLIDFDCSVRLKQNIAEDDELFLRGILKFMALERLYSDGETKSTIRRTYCHDLESFFYVFIVGSIEHEFVIDSKSYNLDFWCLDVVESCYSNKRIHIYEFPTLLNMFTPSFKELEQLAKNLQTILFEKDGSYIATPNDRGLLYRRMIEAFDDTIEDIRG
;
A
#
# COMPACT_ATOMS: atom_id res chain seq x y z
N MET A 1 -15.90 -19.49 -18.12
CA MET A 1 -14.91 -19.34 -17.03
C MET A 1 -15.33 -18.13 -16.22
N THR A 2 -15.66 -18.33 -14.95
CA THR A 2 -15.97 -17.24 -14.02
C THR A 2 -14.64 -16.73 -13.45
N PRO A 3 -14.39 -15.41 -13.36
CA PRO A 3 -13.15 -14.88 -12.78
C PRO A 3 -12.98 -15.35 -11.33
N CYS A 4 -11.75 -15.71 -10.92
CA CYS A 4 -11.46 -16.25 -9.59
C CYS A 4 -11.46 -15.20 -8.46
N GLY A 5 -12.05 -14.00 -8.66
CA GLY A 5 -12.07 -12.92 -7.68
C GLY A 5 -12.49 -11.58 -8.28
N ARG A 6 -12.53 -10.54 -7.43
CA ARG A 6 -12.83 -9.15 -7.78
C ARG A 6 -11.61 -8.27 -7.51
N LYS A 7 -11.43 -7.22 -8.30
CA LYS A 7 -10.40 -6.21 -8.02
C LYS A 7 -10.78 -5.41 -6.79
N THR A 8 -9.79 -4.87 -6.08
CA THR A 8 -9.98 -3.96 -4.93
C THR A 8 -10.91 -2.79 -5.26
N ASN A 9 -10.87 -2.27 -6.49
CA ASN A 9 -11.74 -1.18 -6.98
C ASN A 9 -13.20 -1.58 -7.31
N SER A 10 -13.55 -2.85 -7.10
CA SER A 10 -14.88 -3.40 -7.38
C SER A 10 -15.53 -4.06 -6.16
N SER A 11 -14.98 -3.83 -4.97
CA SER A 11 -15.46 -4.40 -3.72
C SER A 11 -16.81 -3.80 -3.32
N GLY A 12 -17.83 -4.64 -3.14
CA GLY A 12 -19.15 -4.22 -2.66
C GLY A 12 -19.22 -3.98 -1.14
N SER A 13 -18.12 -4.11 -0.39
CA SER A 13 -18.09 -3.91 1.06
C SER A 13 -16.73 -3.42 1.55
N ILE A 14 -16.74 -2.45 2.46
CA ILE A 14 -15.58 -1.92 3.19
C ILE A 14 -14.83 -3.04 3.91
N LEU A 15 -15.56 -3.96 4.54
CA LEU A 15 -14.96 -5.11 5.22
C LEU A 15 -14.11 -5.95 4.26
N ALA A 16 -14.63 -6.27 3.06
CA ALA A 16 -13.88 -7.04 2.08
C ALA A 16 -12.60 -6.33 1.62
N PHE A 17 -12.64 -5.01 1.48
CA PHE A 17 -11.48 -4.19 1.15
C PHE A 17 -10.39 -4.25 2.24
N VAL A 18 -10.77 -4.00 3.50
CA VAL A 18 -9.85 -3.99 4.65
C VAL A 18 -9.24 -5.37 4.89
N VAL A 19 -10.07 -6.42 4.90
CA VAL A 19 -9.65 -7.82 5.06
C VAL A 19 -8.71 -8.25 3.92
N GLY A 20 -9.02 -7.86 2.68
CA GLY A 20 -8.21 -8.20 1.52
C GLY A 20 -6.81 -7.60 1.54
N ILE A 21 -6.68 -6.32 1.92
CA ILE A 21 -5.37 -5.66 2.06
C ILE A 21 -4.55 -6.31 3.18
N ARG A 22 -5.18 -6.58 4.34
CA ARG A 22 -4.53 -7.27 5.45
C ARG A 22 -3.99 -8.64 5.04
N ASP A 23 -4.78 -9.43 4.32
CA ASP A 23 -4.37 -10.76 3.87
C ASP A 23 -3.22 -10.69 2.85
N ALA A 24 -3.22 -9.68 1.98
CA ALA A 24 -2.10 -9.41 1.08
C ALA A 24 -0.82 -9.01 1.83
N ILE A 25 -0.92 -8.23 2.92
CA ILE A 25 0.21 -7.91 3.80
C ILE A 25 0.75 -9.18 4.48
N ARG A 26 -0.12 -10.09 4.95
CA ARG A 26 0.29 -11.38 5.53
C ARG A 26 0.99 -12.27 4.48
N ALA A 27 0.49 -12.30 3.25
CA ALA A 27 1.13 -13.00 2.14
C ALA A 27 2.51 -12.40 1.83
N HIS A 28 2.61 -11.07 1.80
CA HIS A 28 3.87 -10.36 1.63
C HIS A 28 4.89 -10.66 2.73
N GLN A 29 4.46 -10.71 4.00
CA GLN A 29 5.31 -11.12 5.12
C GLN A 29 5.88 -12.53 4.91
N ALA A 30 5.06 -13.47 4.44
CA ALA A 30 5.49 -14.84 4.15
C ALA A 30 6.53 -14.90 3.02
N LEU A 31 6.46 -14.01 2.03
CA LEU A 31 7.46 -13.89 0.95
C LEU A 31 8.77 -13.32 1.47
N VAL A 32 8.71 -12.25 2.27
CA VAL A 32 9.91 -11.61 2.84
C VAL A 32 10.64 -12.55 3.80
N ASN A 33 9.93 -13.41 4.51
CA ASN A 33 10.53 -14.50 5.32
C ASN A 33 11.27 -15.54 4.46
N LYS A 34 10.93 -15.66 3.18
CA LYS A 34 11.66 -16.45 2.18
C LYS A 34 12.70 -15.63 1.40
N ASN A 35 12.97 -14.40 1.85
CA ASN A 35 13.86 -13.43 1.21
C ASN A 35 13.41 -13.06 -0.22
N ILE A 36 12.11 -12.93 -0.43
CA ILE A 36 11.51 -12.45 -1.68
C ILE A 36 10.81 -11.12 -1.42
N GLN A 37 11.18 -10.08 -2.16
CA GLN A 37 10.46 -8.81 -2.22
C GLN A 37 9.55 -8.77 -3.43
N HIS A 38 8.40 -8.11 -3.31
CA HIS A 38 7.43 -8.04 -4.40
C HIS A 38 7.80 -6.96 -5.42
N GLY A 39 8.05 -5.75 -4.94
CA GLY A 39 8.57 -4.65 -5.73
C GLY A 39 7.60 -3.89 -6.61
N ASP A 40 6.39 -4.42 -6.82
CA ASP A 40 5.30 -3.74 -7.52
C ASP A 40 3.94 -3.95 -6.85
N ILE A 41 3.83 -3.58 -5.58
CA ILE A 41 2.54 -3.58 -4.88
C ILE A 41 1.66 -2.47 -5.46
N SER A 42 0.47 -2.85 -5.93
CA SER A 42 -0.54 -1.94 -6.49
C SER A 42 -1.96 -2.49 -6.25
N ASP A 43 -2.96 -1.65 -6.46
CA ASP A 43 -4.38 -2.03 -6.36
C ASP A 43 -4.77 -3.15 -7.34
N GLY A 44 -4.16 -3.16 -8.53
CA GLY A 44 -4.32 -4.19 -9.55
C GLY A 44 -3.68 -5.54 -9.19
N ASN A 45 -2.72 -5.55 -8.27
CA ASN A 45 -1.96 -6.73 -7.87
C ASN A 45 -2.51 -7.40 -6.59
N ILE A 46 -3.62 -6.88 -6.06
CA ILE A 46 -4.37 -7.48 -4.96
C ILE A 46 -5.76 -7.91 -5.48
N ILE A 47 -6.03 -9.21 -5.45
CA ILE A 47 -7.33 -9.77 -5.83
C ILE A 47 -8.12 -10.11 -4.57
N LEU A 48 -9.33 -9.58 -4.48
CA LEU A 48 -10.29 -9.96 -3.46
C LEU A 48 -10.97 -11.26 -3.85
N ILE A 49 -10.98 -12.25 -2.96
CA ILE A 49 -11.58 -13.56 -3.18
C ILE A 49 -12.67 -13.78 -2.13
N ASP A 50 -13.72 -14.49 -2.52
CA ASP A 50 -14.73 -14.94 -1.56
C ASP A 50 -14.09 -16.06 -0.69
N PRO A 51 -14.24 -16.00 0.64
CA PRO A 51 -13.70 -17.04 1.51
C PRO A 51 -14.33 -18.39 1.18
N THR A 52 -13.53 -19.45 1.35
CA THR A 52 -14.01 -20.83 1.22
C THR A 52 -14.16 -21.44 2.60
N PRO A 53 -14.99 -22.48 2.79
CA PRO A 53 -15.11 -23.18 4.08
C PRO A 53 -13.76 -23.66 4.64
N ASP A 54 -12.78 -23.86 3.78
CA ASP A 54 -11.47 -24.42 4.08
C ASP A 54 -10.38 -23.35 4.27
N LYS A 55 -10.63 -22.11 3.82
CA LYS A 55 -9.71 -20.96 3.91
C LYS A 55 -10.47 -19.66 4.12
N ASP A 56 -10.28 -19.11 5.31
CA ASP A 56 -10.63 -17.73 5.67
C ASP A 56 -9.55 -16.76 5.14
N CYS A 57 -9.44 -16.67 3.81
CA CYS A 57 -8.53 -15.77 3.11
C CYS A 57 -9.34 -15.03 2.04
N HIS A 58 -9.30 -13.71 2.09
CA HIS A 58 -10.09 -12.82 1.25
C HIS A 58 -9.23 -11.97 0.32
N GLY A 59 -7.90 -12.01 0.45
CA GLY A 59 -6.97 -11.25 -0.37
C GLY A 59 -5.83 -12.11 -0.91
N LEU A 60 -5.60 -12.06 -2.22
CA LEU A 60 -4.51 -12.73 -2.91
C LEU A 60 -3.56 -11.68 -3.51
N LEU A 61 -2.29 -11.75 -3.13
CA LEU A 61 -1.22 -11.00 -3.77
C LEU A 61 -0.72 -11.74 -5.01
N ILE A 62 -0.71 -11.06 -6.15
CA ILE A 62 -0.32 -11.59 -7.45
C ILE A 62 0.73 -10.70 -8.14
N ASP A 63 1.19 -11.12 -9.31
CA ASP A 63 2.15 -10.42 -10.17
C ASP A 63 3.56 -10.29 -9.58
N PHE A 64 4.36 -11.32 -9.84
CA PHE A 64 5.71 -11.45 -9.33
C PHE A 64 6.79 -11.04 -10.35
N ASP A 65 6.42 -10.37 -11.45
CA ASP A 65 7.36 -10.04 -12.53
C ASP A 65 8.43 -9.02 -12.10
N CYS A 66 8.11 -8.19 -11.10
CA CYS A 66 9.05 -7.27 -10.47
C CYS A 66 9.72 -7.83 -9.20
N SER A 67 9.44 -9.09 -8.84
CA SER A 67 9.91 -9.67 -7.59
C SER A 67 11.41 -9.98 -7.64
N VAL A 68 12.08 -9.73 -6.53
CA VAL A 68 13.52 -10.01 -6.42
C VAL A 68 13.79 -10.88 -5.21
N ARG A 69 14.62 -11.90 -5.41
CA ARG A 69 15.13 -12.73 -4.33
C ARG A 69 16.38 -12.09 -3.74
N LEU A 70 16.27 -11.60 -2.51
CA LEU A 70 17.36 -10.93 -1.82
C LEU A 70 18.53 -11.89 -1.63
N LYS A 71 19.62 -11.64 -2.38
CA LYS A 71 20.91 -12.26 -2.14
C LYS A 71 21.68 -11.39 -1.15
N GLN A 72 22.35 -12.03 -0.18
CA GLN A 72 23.02 -11.31 0.91
C GLN A 72 24.17 -10.41 0.44
N ASN A 73 24.76 -10.67 -0.73
CA ASN A 73 26.09 -10.14 -1.06
C ASN A 73 26.22 -9.35 -2.37
N ILE A 74 25.17 -9.24 -3.19
CA ILE A 74 25.19 -8.45 -4.44
C ILE A 74 23.78 -7.90 -4.65
N ALA A 75 23.62 -6.57 -4.69
CA ALA A 75 22.40 -5.97 -5.24
C ALA A 75 22.43 -6.18 -6.75
N GLU A 76 21.45 -6.91 -7.28
CA GLU A 76 21.27 -7.04 -8.73
C GLU A 76 20.76 -5.71 -9.30
N ASP A 77 21.08 -5.39 -10.56
CA ASP A 77 20.63 -4.14 -11.20
C ASP A 77 19.10 -3.96 -11.11
N ASP A 78 18.34 -5.07 -11.14
CA ASP A 78 16.89 -5.07 -10.97
C ASP A 78 16.41 -4.64 -9.56
N GLU A 79 17.26 -4.73 -8.50
CA GLU A 79 16.98 -4.18 -7.17
C GLU A 79 17.09 -2.64 -7.13
N LEU A 80 17.74 -2.05 -8.13
CA LEU A 80 18.16 -0.64 -8.17
C LEU A 80 17.32 0.20 -9.13
N PHE A 81 16.79 -0.38 -10.20
CA PHE A 81 15.96 0.34 -11.17
C PHE A 81 14.63 0.81 -10.58
N LEU A 82 14.17 1.99 -11.02
CA LEU A 82 12.85 2.52 -10.71
C LEU A 82 11.76 1.74 -11.46
N ARG A 83 11.40 0.56 -10.95
CA ARG A 83 10.24 -0.22 -11.40
C ARG A 83 9.04 -0.03 -10.48
N GLY A 84 7.85 -0.12 -11.06
CA GLY A 84 6.56 -0.12 -10.41
C GLY A 84 5.74 1.15 -10.67
N ILE A 85 4.48 1.14 -10.22
CA ILE A 85 3.53 2.22 -10.48
C ILE A 85 3.80 3.42 -9.54
N LEU A 86 4.09 4.60 -10.11
CA LEU A 86 4.43 5.84 -9.36
C LEU A 86 3.42 6.18 -8.26
N LYS A 87 2.12 5.95 -8.54
CA LYS A 87 1.02 6.19 -7.61
C LYS A 87 1.21 5.44 -6.29
N PHE A 88 1.72 4.21 -6.33
CA PHE A 88 1.95 3.35 -5.17
C PHE A 88 3.41 3.30 -4.73
N MET A 89 4.31 4.01 -5.40
CA MET A 89 5.73 3.98 -5.09
C MET A 89 6.06 4.70 -3.78
N ALA A 90 6.96 4.12 -2.97
CA ALA A 90 7.47 4.69 -1.73
C ALA A 90 8.15 6.06 -1.92
N LEU A 91 7.99 6.96 -0.96
CA LEU A 91 8.54 8.32 -0.96
C LEU A 91 10.06 8.33 -1.10
N GLU A 92 10.77 7.45 -0.38
CA GLU A 92 12.23 7.36 -0.46
C GLU A 92 12.71 7.06 -1.89
N ARG A 93 11.98 6.19 -2.61
CA ARG A 93 12.29 5.84 -4.00
C ARG A 93 12.01 6.99 -4.96
N LEU A 94 10.88 7.68 -4.80
CA LEU A 94 10.54 8.86 -5.60
C LEU A 94 11.53 10.00 -5.36
N TYR A 95 11.93 10.25 -4.11
CA TYR A 95 12.95 11.23 -3.75
C TYR A 95 14.30 10.89 -4.41
N SER A 96 14.73 9.63 -4.28
CA SER A 96 16.03 9.19 -4.77
C SER A 96 16.16 9.31 -6.30
N ASP A 97 15.10 8.98 -7.03
CA ASP A 97 15.09 9.11 -8.50
C ASP A 97 14.85 10.55 -8.96
N GLY A 98 13.89 11.25 -8.35
CA GLY A 98 13.50 12.61 -8.72
C GLY A 98 14.59 13.64 -8.41
N GLU A 99 15.06 13.68 -7.17
CA GLU A 99 15.89 14.75 -6.62
C GLU A 99 17.39 14.45 -6.72
N THR A 100 17.81 13.27 -6.25
CA THR A 100 19.23 12.93 -6.14
C THR A 100 19.76 12.15 -7.33
N LYS A 101 18.88 11.72 -8.24
CA LYS A 101 19.20 10.89 -9.42
C LYS A 101 20.04 9.66 -9.05
N SER A 102 19.76 9.10 -7.87
CA SER A 102 20.47 7.97 -7.27
C SER A 102 19.58 6.74 -7.20
N THR A 103 20.15 5.58 -7.49
CA THR A 103 19.48 4.30 -7.25
C THR A 103 19.66 3.87 -5.80
N ILE A 104 18.56 3.53 -5.13
CA ILE A 104 18.58 2.94 -3.79
C ILE A 104 18.15 1.49 -3.83
N ARG A 105 18.64 0.70 -2.87
CA ARG A 105 18.24 -0.69 -2.73
C ARG A 105 16.79 -0.77 -2.26
N ARG A 106 15.97 -1.57 -2.95
CA ARG A 106 14.61 -1.86 -2.51
C ARG A 106 14.58 -2.60 -1.17
N THR A 107 13.66 -2.22 -0.30
CA THR A 107 13.43 -2.86 1.00
C THR A 107 11.98 -3.34 1.13
N TYR A 108 11.73 -4.22 2.12
CA TYR A 108 10.36 -4.64 2.42
C TYR A 108 9.48 -3.48 2.93
N CYS A 109 10.09 -2.42 3.49
CA CYS A 109 9.39 -1.21 3.91
C CYS A 109 8.79 -0.47 2.71
N HIS A 110 9.46 -0.47 1.56
CA HIS A 110 8.89 0.15 0.36
C HIS A 110 7.60 -0.54 -0.08
N ASP A 111 7.55 -1.87 -0.05
CA ASP A 111 6.33 -2.63 -0.35
C ASP A 111 5.24 -2.39 0.71
N LEU A 112 5.59 -2.26 1.99
CA LEU A 112 4.65 -1.94 3.07
C LEU A 112 4.05 -0.53 2.94
N GLU A 113 4.87 0.44 2.54
CA GLU A 113 4.42 1.80 2.21
C GLU A 113 3.48 1.78 0.99
N SER A 114 3.76 0.95 -0.01
CA SER A 114 2.87 0.74 -1.15
C SER A 114 1.51 0.18 -0.75
N PHE A 115 1.42 -0.77 0.19
CA PHE A 115 0.13 -1.24 0.73
C PHE A 115 -0.68 -0.12 1.38
N PHE A 116 -0.02 0.78 2.11
CA PHE A 116 -0.67 1.97 2.65
C PHE A 116 -1.22 2.86 1.54
N TYR A 117 -0.47 3.06 0.45
CA TYR A 117 -0.98 3.82 -0.70
C TYR A 117 -2.15 3.14 -1.41
N VAL A 118 -2.16 1.81 -1.53
CA VAL A 118 -3.34 1.07 -2.04
C VAL A 118 -4.56 1.34 -1.17
N PHE A 119 -4.39 1.29 0.16
CA PHE A 119 -5.47 1.59 1.11
C PHE A 119 -5.99 3.03 0.96
N ILE A 120 -5.10 4.02 0.87
CA ILE A 120 -5.48 5.44 0.71
C ILE A 120 -6.19 5.69 -0.62
N VAL A 121 -5.62 5.22 -1.74
CA VAL A 121 -6.22 5.36 -3.07
C VAL A 121 -7.61 4.71 -3.09
N GLY A 122 -7.74 3.50 -2.54
CA GLY A 122 -9.02 2.82 -2.49
C GLY A 122 -10.07 3.56 -1.67
N SER A 123 -9.66 4.18 -0.56
CA SER A 123 -10.54 4.97 0.31
C SER A 123 -11.03 6.29 -0.32
N ILE A 124 -10.42 6.73 -1.41
CA ILE A 124 -10.72 8.00 -2.10
C ILE A 124 -11.37 7.74 -3.47
N GLU A 125 -10.97 6.69 -4.18
CA GLU A 125 -11.30 6.51 -5.61
C GLU A 125 -12.22 5.32 -5.91
N HIS A 126 -12.42 4.36 -4.99
CA HIS A 126 -13.19 3.14 -5.29
C HIS A 126 -14.71 3.32 -5.20
N GLU A 127 -15.19 4.35 -4.50
CA GLU A 127 -16.62 4.64 -4.39
C GLU A 127 -17.03 5.74 -5.35
N PHE A 128 -17.99 5.44 -6.24
CA PHE A 128 -18.62 6.44 -7.09
C PHE A 128 -19.87 7.02 -6.41
N VAL A 129 -19.87 8.33 -6.16
CA VAL A 129 -20.96 9.02 -5.48
C VAL A 129 -21.50 10.13 -6.38
N ILE A 130 -22.74 9.98 -6.86
CA ILE A 130 -23.37 10.85 -7.87
C ILE A 130 -23.47 12.32 -7.40
N ASP A 131 -23.70 12.53 -6.10
CA ASP A 131 -23.98 13.85 -5.53
C ASP A 131 -22.86 14.37 -4.59
N SER A 132 -21.67 13.77 -4.61
CA SER A 132 -20.52 14.26 -3.83
C SER A 132 -19.37 14.69 -4.72
N LYS A 133 -18.50 15.53 -4.15
CA LYS A 133 -17.24 15.87 -4.80
C LYS A 133 -16.38 14.60 -4.92
N SER A 134 -16.11 14.20 -6.16
CA SER A 134 -15.16 13.13 -6.45
C SER A 134 -13.74 13.68 -6.36
N TYR A 135 -12.86 12.96 -5.69
CA TYR A 135 -11.44 13.23 -5.66
C TYR A 135 -10.69 12.11 -6.39
N ASN A 136 -9.49 12.42 -6.86
CA ASN A 136 -8.51 11.42 -7.29
C ASN A 136 -7.11 11.90 -6.91
N LEU A 137 -6.16 10.98 -6.97
CA LEU A 137 -4.75 11.18 -6.66
C LEU A 137 -3.88 11.12 -7.91
N ASP A 138 -4.36 11.61 -9.05
CA ASP A 138 -3.63 11.57 -10.33
C ASP A 138 -2.30 12.34 -10.26
N PHE A 139 -2.23 13.36 -9.40
CA PHE A 139 -0.99 14.11 -9.13
C PHE A 139 0.11 13.28 -8.44
N TRP A 140 -0.19 12.06 -7.95
CA TRP A 140 0.82 11.10 -7.49
C TRP A 140 1.46 10.27 -8.62
N CYS A 141 0.96 10.41 -9.85
CA CYS A 141 1.45 9.66 -11.02
C CYS A 141 1.51 10.50 -12.31
N LEU A 142 1.78 11.80 -12.19
CA LEU A 142 2.11 12.65 -13.34
C LEU A 142 3.46 12.27 -13.94
N ASP A 143 3.71 12.70 -15.18
CA ASP A 143 4.92 12.33 -15.97
C ASP A 143 6.26 12.82 -15.37
N VAL A 144 6.25 13.54 -14.24
CA VAL A 144 7.46 14.04 -13.56
C VAL A 144 7.56 13.46 -12.16
N VAL A 145 8.59 12.65 -11.91
CA VAL A 145 8.83 11.94 -10.63
C VAL A 145 8.97 12.91 -9.45
N GLU A 146 9.70 14.01 -9.62
CA GLU A 146 9.85 15.08 -8.60
C GLU A 146 8.50 15.69 -8.20
N SER A 147 7.60 15.90 -9.15
CA SER A 147 6.24 16.37 -8.87
C SER A 147 5.43 15.32 -8.12
N CYS A 148 5.54 14.04 -8.50
CA CYS A 148 4.89 12.95 -7.77
C CYS A 148 5.37 12.87 -6.31
N TYR A 149 6.70 12.97 -6.09
CA TYR A 149 7.29 13.03 -4.76
C TYR A 149 6.74 14.20 -3.95
N SER A 150 6.81 15.42 -4.51
CA SER A 150 6.42 16.64 -3.80
C SER A 150 4.94 16.62 -3.40
N ASN A 151 4.04 16.25 -4.31
CA ASN A 151 2.60 16.15 -4.02
C ASN A 151 2.30 15.08 -2.98
N LYS A 152 2.91 13.90 -3.10
CA LYS A 152 2.72 12.80 -2.15
C LYS A 152 3.24 13.17 -0.77
N ARG A 153 4.43 13.75 -0.68
CA ARG A 153 5.04 14.21 0.58
C ARG A 153 4.17 15.24 1.28
N ILE A 154 3.64 16.24 0.56
CA ILE A 154 2.73 17.24 1.14
C ILE A 154 1.49 16.56 1.72
N HIS A 155 0.92 15.57 1.05
CA HIS A 155 -0.23 14.84 1.58
C HIS A 155 0.09 13.97 2.81
N ILE A 156 1.30 13.42 2.91
CA ILE A 156 1.71 12.68 4.11
C ILE A 156 1.99 13.62 5.29
N TYR A 157 2.55 14.81 5.03
CA TYR A 157 2.76 15.84 6.04
C TYR A 157 1.45 16.49 6.49
N GLU A 158 0.62 16.94 5.55
CA GLU A 158 -0.69 17.54 5.77
C GLU A 158 -1.80 16.49 5.74
N PHE A 159 -1.59 15.36 6.41
CA PHE A 159 -2.47 14.18 6.34
C PHE A 159 -3.96 14.43 6.55
N PRO A 160 -4.42 15.37 7.41
CA PRO A 160 -5.84 15.72 7.50
C PRO A 160 -6.46 16.16 6.17
N THR A 161 -5.70 16.79 5.27
CA THR A 161 -6.19 17.18 3.94
C THR A 161 -6.52 15.95 3.08
N LEU A 162 -5.74 14.88 3.22
CA LEU A 162 -5.94 13.61 2.52
C LEU A 162 -7.15 12.86 3.07
N LEU A 163 -7.32 12.82 4.40
CA LEU A 163 -8.49 12.22 5.05
C LEU A 163 -9.80 12.89 4.64
N ASN A 164 -9.79 14.21 4.43
CA ASN A 164 -10.95 14.95 3.94
C ASN A 164 -11.40 14.52 2.53
N MET A 165 -10.56 13.83 1.77
CA MET A 165 -10.89 13.31 0.44
C MET A 165 -11.56 11.93 0.48
N PHE A 166 -11.60 11.26 1.63
CA PHE A 166 -12.23 9.94 1.76
C PHE A 166 -13.71 10.02 1.37
N THR A 167 -14.17 9.01 0.63
CA THR A 167 -15.57 8.91 0.24
C THR A 167 -16.43 8.53 1.45
N PRO A 168 -17.75 8.79 1.42
CA PRO A 168 -18.63 8.63 2.58
C PRO A 168 -18.55 7.26 3.23
N SER A 169 -18.53 6.18 2.43
CA SER A 169 -18.45 4.82 2.98
C SER A 169 -17.12 4.57 3.69
N PHE A 170 -16.03 5.19 3.24
CA PHE A 170 -14.69 4.96 3.79
C PHE A 170 -14.35 5.87 4.97
N LYS A 171 -15.24 6.78 5.39
CA LYS A 171 -14.99 7.72 6.49
C LYS A 171 -14.71 7.05 7.83
N GLU A 172 -15.29 5.88 8.08
CA GLU A 172 -15.01 5.09 9.28
C GLU A 172 -13.55 4.59 9.34
N LEU A 173 -12.84 4.54 8.21
CA LEU A 173 -11.46 4.07 8.14
C LEU A 173 -10.41 5.17 8.38
N GLU A 174 -10.81 6.41 8.70
CA GLU A 174 -9.86 7.50 8.96
C GLU A 174 -8.91 7.17 10.14
N GLN A 175 -9.37 6.42 11.14
CA GLN A 175 -8.52 6.03 12.26
C GLN A 175 -7.48 4.98 11.85
N LEU A 176 -7.85 4.01 11.02
CA LEU A 176 -6.91 3.06 10.41
C LEU A 176 -5.84 3.82 9.60
N ALA A 177 -6.26 4.79 8.79
CA ALA A 177 -5.36 5.63 8.01
C ALA A 177 -4.30 6.34 8.88
N LYS A 178 -4.72 6.95 10.00
CA LYS A 178 -3.83 7.61 10.97
C LYS A 178 -2.88 6.63 11.66
N ASN A 179 -3.38 5.44 12.02
CA ASN A 179 -2.56 4.40 12.63
C ASN A 179 -1.46 3.95 11.67
N LEU A 180 -1.80 3.67 10.41
CA LEU A 180 -0.83 3.27 9.39
C LEU A 180 0.18 4.40 9.09
N GLN A 181 -0.27 5.65 9.01
CA GLN A 181 0.63 6.79 8.83
C GLN A 181 1.66 6.88 9.97
N THR A 182 1.21 6.73 11.22
CA THR A 182 2.09 6.75 12.41
C THR A 182 3.03 5.55 12.49
N ILE A 183 2.67 4.43 11.84
CA ILE A 183 3.51 3.24 11.77
C ILE A 183 4.64 3.42 10.74
N LEU A 184 4.35 4.09 9.62
CA LEU A 184 5.23 4.12 8.44
C LEU A 184 6.04 5.41 8.28
N PHE A 185 5.61 6.52 8.89
CA PHE A 185 6.23 7.82 8.71
C PHE A 185 6.57 8.48 10.05
N GLU A 186 7.60 9.32 10.03
CA GLU A 186 7.91 10.24 11.12
C GLU A 186 6.84 11.35 11.22
N LYS A 187 6.86 12.10 12.33
CA LYS A 187 5.89 13.18 12.58
C LYS A 187 5.90 14.30 11.54
N ASP A 188 7.01 14.49 10.84
CA ASP A 188 7.16 15.47 9.77
C ASP A 188 6.83 14.89 8.37
N GLY A 189 6.25 13.68 8.32
CA GLY A 189 5.89 13.00 7.09
C GLY A 189 7.07 12.45 6.30
N SER A 190 8.28 12.47 6.88
CA SER A 190 9.43 11.77 6.30
C SER A 190 9.27 10.25 6.44
N TYR A 191 9.86 9.52 5.50
CA TYR A 191 9.92 8.06 5.55
C TYR A 191 10.87 7.62 6.67
N ILE A 192 10.57 6.50 7.32
CA ILE A 192 11.47 5.90 8.30
C ILE A 192 12.56 5.07 7.62
N ALA A 193 13.74 5.03 8.21
CA ALA A 193 14.77 4.08 7.79
C ALA A 193 14.26 2.64 7.98
N THR A 194 14.58 1.75 7.05
CA THR A 194 14.16 0.35 7.10
C THR A 194 14.67 -0.31 8.40
N PRO A 195 13.78 -0.76 9.30
CA PRO A 195 14.20 -1.39 10.55
C PRO A 195 14.90 -2.73 10.33
N ASN A 196 15.80 -3.11 11.24
CA ASN A 196 16.41 -4.44 11.24
C ASN A 196 15.39 -5.54 11.64
N ASP A 197 14.50 -5.23 12.58
CA ASP A 197 13.41 -6.13 12.97
C ASP A 197 12.24 -5.99 12.00
N ARG A 198 12.23 -6.87 11.00
CA ARG A 198 11.15 -6.96 10.01
C ARG A 198 9.81 -7.25 10.67
N GLY A 199 9.80 -8.09 11.71
CA GLY A 199 8.57 -8.61 12.32
C GLY A 199 7.75 -7.53 13.02
N LEU A 200 8.40 -6.51 13.58
CA LEU A 200 7.71 -5.43 14.30
C LEU A 200 6.80 -4.61 13.38
N LEU A 201 7.28 -4.23 12.19
CA LEU A 201 6.51 -3.37 11.30
C LEU A 201 5.27 -4.09 10.75
N TYR A 202 5.42 -5.34 10.31
CA TYR A 202 4.30 -6.18 9.90
C TYR A 202 3.28 -6.35 11.02
N ARG A 203 3.75 -6.67 12.24
CA ARG A 203 2.86 -6.90 13.39
C ARG A 203 1.99 -5.68 13.64
N ARG A 204 2.59 -4.48 13.72
CA ARG A 204 1.86 -3.23 13.97
C ARG A 204 0.84 -2.92 12.87
N MET A 205 1.20 -3.13 11.60
CA MET A 205 0.25 -2.92 10.50
C MET A 205 -0.89 -3.93 10.55
N ILE A 206 -0.59 -5.23 10.69
CA ILE A 206 -1.60 -6.29 10.75
C ILE A 206 -2.54 -6.08 11.94
N GLU A 207 -2.01 -5.74 13.12
CA GLU A 207 -2.80 -5.41 14.31
C GLU A 207 -3.76 -4.25 14.05
N ALA A 208 -3.30 -3.15 13.42
CA ALA A 208 -4.17 -2.02 13.10
C ALA A 208 -5.33 -2.42 12.16
N PHE A 209 -5.07 -3.30 11.18
CA PHE A 209 -6.11 -3.84 10.32
C PHE A 209 -7.05 -4.79 11.08
N ASP A 210 -6.53 -5.68 11.91
CA ASP A 210 -7.33 -6.64 12.70
C ASP A 210 -8.25 -5.90 13.68
N ASP A 211 -7.76 -4.89 14.40
CA ASP A 211 -8.57 -4.07 15.31
C ASP A 211 -9.72 -3.39 14.56
N THR A 212 -9.43 -2.80 13.39
CA THR A 212 -10.45 -2.15 12.55
C THR A 212 -11.50 -3.14 12.03
N ILE A 213 -11.08 -4.37 11.71
CA ILE A 213 -11.99 -5.42 11.23
C ILE A 213 -12.94 -5.88 12.35
N GLU A 214 -12.44 -6.00 13.57
CA GLU A 214 -13.27 -6.33 14.73
C GLU A 214 -14.25 -5.19 15.05
N ASP A 215 -13.83 -3.93 14.93
CA ASP A 215 -14.72 -2.76 15.06
C ASP A 215 -15.84 -2.74 14.01
N ILE A 216 -15.56 -3.12 12.76
CA ILE A 216 -16.57 -3.21 11.68
C ILE A 216 -17.55 -4.39 11.90
N ARG A 217 -17.11 -5.45 12.58
CA ARG A 217 -17.91 -6.66 12.84
C ARG A 217 -18.78 -6.55 14.10
N GLY A 218 -18.35 -5.73 15.06
CA GLY A 218 -19.03 -5.47 16.34
C GLY A 218 -20.25 -4.58 16.22
#